data_AF-A0AA88T2Q8-F1
#
_entry.id   AF-A0AA88T2Q8-F1
#
_cell.length_a   1.000
_cell.length_b   1.000
_cell.length_c   1.000
_cell.angle_alpha   90.00
_cell.angle_beta   90.00
_cell.angle_gamma   90.00
#
_symmetry.space_group_name_H-M   'P 1'
#
loop_
_entity.id
_entity.type
_entity.pdbx_description
1 polymer ?
#
loop_
_entity_poly.entity_id
_entity_poly.type
_entity_poly.pdbx_seq_one_letter_code
_entity_poly.pdbx_strand_id
1 'polypeptide(L)'
;MIVLENLNKYYEQTEGHVYLVEKYKEDFVNSAKSLRRETENSVLNKLEAESEEKLDKIFENIWEETVQDLSFTGLPRRIIPDSVCRQLRLNMNHKGSSVSEKLNKVNLDQYGKEEFVVTADNLFKKAIEIIYKFEQTVRLQQLADSAIDACMQSINDKKERKSDYHDTYIQEILHIIDTKLTSLKKLKVSDEFELSLKLHICAISAREFQAMHDRFIEENDPRRCLEQSKEKYRADFKDLFSNRDQCQRKAAEFAQLCLSPAVETFICNSLGPDIIDTMLQGEHAFKFSTRSYFQCSILKQLLDDSHFENYMSYISSYERFVKEWILKQIEDRFSKGNKLFELEEQHLKGAIMEIKEAIRKAQQETDEDENIKGFIQNICRELGKKLVIPKDVLEAIMVLNNAKQEQFSCWLMQSVEDMQKSLKTKFKTENILGKLKTLKVKPQDELFKRVHSAKHHVRQEEKLIHITVLLYTDLKDLGYTGISTL
;
A
#
# COMPACT_ATOMS: atom_id res chain seq x y z
N MET A 1 4.66 8.85 29.08
CA MET A 1 5.73 9.39 28.19
C MET A 1 5.69 8.77 26.79
N ILE A 2 4.55 8.19 26.37
CA ILE A 2 4.34 7.57 25.04
C ILE A 2 4.13 8.63 23.95
N VAL A 3 3.56 9.77 24.33
CA VAL A 3 3.35 10.93 23.43
C VAL A 3 4.69 11.46 22.91
N LEU A 4 5.71 11.55 23.76
CA LEU A 4 7.07 11.92 23.38
C LEU A 4 7.68 11.01 22.31
N GLU A 5 7.39 9.71 22.40
CA GLU A 5 8.05 8.67 21.62
C GLU A 5 7.30 8.41 20.30
N ASN A 6 5.98 8.59 20.29
CA ASN A 6 5.18 8.70 19.07
C ASN A 6 5.48 10.01 18.32
N LEU A 7 5.72 11.12 19.03
CA LEU A 7 6.32 12.31 18.43
C LEU A 7 7.74 12.00 17.94
N ASN A 8 8.60 11.31 18.71
CA ASN A 8 9.94 10.90 18.25
C ASN A 8 9.87 10.11 16.94
N LYS A 9 8.95 9.15 16.82
CA LYS A 9 8.79 8.36 15.61
C LYS A 9 8.18 9.11 14.44
N TYR A 10 7.30 10.05 14.72
CA TYR A 10 6.85 11.04 13.75
C TYR A 10 8.03 11.90 13.26
N TYR A 11 8.99 12.23 14.14
CA TYR A 11 10.23 12.97 13.83
C TYR A 11 11.37 12.13 13.23
N GLU A 12 11.36 10.80 13.38
CA GLU A 12 12.36 9.87 12.82
C GLU A 12 12.11 9.50 11.35
N GLN A 13 10.95 9.85 10.80
CA GLN A 13 10.67 9.66 9.37
C GLN A 13 11.55 10.61 8.55
N THR A 14 12.52 10.03 7.83
CA THR A 14 13.59 10.71 7.09
C THR A 14 13.11 11.38 5.79
N GLU A 15 11.96 12.05 5.79
CA GLU A 15 11.52 12.90 4.68
C GLU A 15 11.56 14.38 5.10
N GLY A 16 12.76 14.94 4.98
CA GLY A 16 12.95 16.26 4.40
C GLY A 16 12.60 17.52 5.20
N HIS A 17 12.00 17.51 6.40
CA HIS A 17 11.69 18.78 7.11
C HIS A 17 11.83 18.76 8.65
N VAL A 18 12.56 17.79 9.21
CA VAL A 18 12.71 17.55 10.67
C VAL A 18 13.25 18.75 11.47
N TYR A 19 14.09 19.61 10.88
CA TYR A 19 14.83 20.65 11.62
C TYR A 19 14.00 21.85 12.10
N LEU A 20 12.78 22.05 11.60
CA LEU A 20 11.95 23.22 11.96
C LEU A 20 11.07 22.98 13.21
N VAL A 21 11.03 21.75 13.74
CA VAL A 21 10.06 21.34 14.77
C VAL A 21 10.71 20.78 16.05
N GLU A 22 12.03 20.63 16.10
CA GLU A 22 12.76 20.07 17.26
C GLU A 22 12.61 20.87 18.56
N LYS A 23 12.41 22.20 18.47
CA LYS A 23 12.20 23.04 19.65
C LYS A 23 10.88 22.74 20.37
N TYR A 24 9.81 22.48 19.61
CA TYR A 24 8.47 22.19 20.15
C TYR A 24 8.39 20.85 20.88
N LYS A 25 9.24 19.92 20.48
CA LYS A 25 9.39 18.61 21.09
C LYS A 25 9.97 18.72 22.50
N GLU A 26 11.05 19.49 22.69
CA GLU A 26 11.74 19.63 23.97
C GLU A 26 10.89 20.34 25.02
N ASP A 27 10.15 21.39 24.62
CA ASP A 27 9.25 22.11 25.50
C ASP A 27 8.10 21.21 26.00
N PHE A 28 7.50 20.42 25.10
CA PHE A 28 6.46 19.45 25.48
C PHE A 28 6.97 18.34 26.42
N VAL A 29 8.19 17.86 26.19
CA VAL A 29 8.86 16.86 27.05
C VAL A 29 8.96 17.36 28.48
N ASN A 30 9.37 18.61 28.63
CA ASN A 30 9.66 19.21 29.91
C ASN A 30 8.37 19.50 30.69
N SER A 31 7.33 20.00 30.02
CA SER A 31 5.99 20.17 30.63
C SER A 31 5.41 18.84 31.11
N ALA A 32 5.41 17.79 30.28
CA ALA A 32 4.87 16.47 30.66
C ALA A 32 5.62 15.81 31.84
N LYS A 33 6.93 16.03 31.95
CA LYS A 33 7.74 15.55 33.09
C LYS A 33 7.48 16.33 34.37
N SER A 34 7.30 17.66 34.27
CA SER A 34 6.92 18.50 35.41
C SER A 34 5.55 18.11 35.94
N LEU A 35 4.60 17.94 35.03
CA LEU A 35 3.22 17.55 35.30
C LEU A 35 3.11 16.20 36.01
N ARG A 36 3.92 15.21 35.60
CA ARG A 36 3.98 13.91 36.28
C ARG A 36 4.43 14.06 37.72
N ARG A 37 5.46 14.87 37.99
CA ARG A 37 5.97 15.09 39.35
C ARG A 37 4.95 15.81 40.22
N GLU A 38 4.25 16.80 39.68
CA GLU A 38 3.19 17.51 40.41
C GLU A 38 1.98 16.62 40.69
N THR A 39 1.60 15.77 39.73
CA THR A 39 0.48 14.83 39.89
C THR A 39 0.83 13.71 40.87
N GLU A 40 2.02 13.12 40.77
CA GLU A 40 2.52 12.12 41.72
C GLU A 40 2.58 12.71 43.14
N ASN A 41 3.08 13.95 43.30
CA ASN A 41 3.13 14.64 44.58
C ASN A 41 1.74 15.03 45.13
N SER A 42 0.78 15.37 44.26
CA SER A 42 -0.59 15.73 44.65
C SER A 42 -1.42 14.51 45.07
N VAL A 43 -1.26 13.39 44.36
CA VAL A 43 -1.95 12.12 44.61
C VAL A 43 -1.39 11.41 45.85
N LEU A 44 -0.06 11.37 46.03
CA LEU A 44 0.55 10.78 47.23
C LEU A 44 0.11 11.48 48.52
N ASN A 45 -0.31 12.75 48.43
CA ASN A 45 -0.78 13.55 49.56
C ASN A 45 -2.29 13.42 49.84
N LYS A 46 -3.07 12.70 49.01
CA LYS A 46 -4.53 12.56 49.16
C LYS A 46 -4.97 11.12 48.88
N LEU A 47 -4.52 10.20 49.74
CA LEU A 47 -5.04 8.84 49.81
C LEU A 47 -6.41 8.84 50.49
N GLU A 48 -7.47 8.84 49.68
CA GLU A 48 -8.68 8.03 49.90
C GLU A 48 -9.50 8.03 48.61
N ALA A 49 -9.92 6.84 48.18
CA ALA A 49 -10.60 6.63 46.91
C ALA A 49 -11.89 7.47 46.82
N GLU A 50 -11.90 8.49 45.98
CA GLU A 50 -13.08 9.35 45.83
C GLU A 50 -13.43 9.55 44.35
N SER A 51 -14.58 8.97 43.98
CA SER A 51 -15.38 9.04 42.76
C SER A 51 -14.67 9.23 41.40
N GLU A 52 -15.08 8.42 40.42
CA GLU A 52 -14.72 8.55 39.00
C GLU A 52 -14.83 10.00 38.48
N GLU A 53 -15.78 10.76 39.01
CA GLU A 53 -16.00 12.19 38.71
C GLU A 53 -14.82 13.10 39.12
N LYS A 54 -14.12 12.81 40.22
CA LYS A 54 -12.92 13.57 40.62
C LYS A 54 -11.73 13.24 39.73
N LEU A 55 -11.57 11.97 39.32
CA LEU A 55 -10.54 11.57 38.36
C LEU A 55 -10.77 12.24 37.00
N ASP A 56 -12.02 12.36 36.56
CA ASP A 56 -12.36 13.09 35.34
C ASP A 56 -11.97 14.57 35.42
N LYS A 57 -12.31 15.26 36.53
CA LYS A 57 -11.93 16.67 36.72
C LYS A 57 -10.42 16.86 36.75
N ILE A 58 -9.69 15.96 37.39
CA ILE A 58 -8.22 16.01 37.41
C ILE A 58 -7.67 15.80 36.00
N PHE A 59 -8.18 14.82 35.25
CA PHE A 59 -7.76 14.56 33.88
C PHE A 59 -8.03 15.77 32.96
N GLU A 60 -9.22 16.38 33.02
CA GLU A 60 -9.56 17.54 32.20
C GLU A 60 -8.63 18.72 32.45
N ASN A 61 -8.39 19.07 33.73
CA ASN A 61 -7.50 20.17 34.08
C ASN A 61 -6.08 19.94 33.54
N ILE A 62 -5.56 18.73 33.72
CA ILE A 62 -4.24 18.30 33.24
C ILE A 62 -4.19 18.36 31.69
N TRP A 63 -5.26 17.91 31.03
CA TRP A 63 -5.35 17.90 29.56
C TRP A 63 -5.35 19.33 28.99
N GLU A 64 -6.17 20.23 29.55
CA GLU A 64 -6.28 21.61 29.10
C GLU A 64 -4.96 22.37 29.28
N GLU A 65 -4.31 22.25 30.43
CA GLU A 65 -3.01 22.86 30.71
C GLU A 65 -1.94 22.36 29.73
N THR A 66 -1.89 21.04 29.51
CA THR A 66 -0.93 20.42 28.58
C THR A 66 -1.15 20.87 27.13
N VAL A 67 -2.40 20.96 26.68
CA VAL A 67 -2.75 21.41 25.32
C VAL A 67 -2.49 22.90 25.14
N GLN A 68 -2.64 23.70 26.19
CA GLN A 68 -2.39 25.14 26.17
C GLN A 68 -0.90 25.48 26.08
N ASP A 69 -0.06 24.72 26.79
CA ASP A 69 1.40 24.83 26.73
C ASP A 69 1.97 24.38 25.37
N LEU A 70 1.25 23.51 24.68
CA LEU A 70 1.61 23.05 23.35
C LEU A 70 1.28 24.08 22.27
N SER A 71 2.30 24.65 21.65
CA SER A 71 2.13 25.39 20.41
C SER A 71 2.04 24.45 19.20
N PHE A 72 0.85 24.31 18.63
CA PHE A 72 0.64 23.53 17.41
C PHE A 72 0.90 24.42 16.19
N THR A 73 2.04 24.22 15.54
CA THR A 73 2.25 24.70 14.16
C THR A 73 1.91 23.55 13.22
N GLY A 74 0.86 23.72 12.41
CA GLY A 74 0.43 22.71 11.45
C GLY A 74 1.46 22.51 10.34
N LEU A 75 1.33 21.42 9.58
CA LEU A 75 2.18 21.17 8.43
C LEU A 75 1.95 22.23 7.34
N PRO A 76 3.01 22.78 6.73
CA PRO A 76 2.87 23.81 5.72
C PRO A 76 2.28 23.23 4.44
N ARG A 77 1.24 23.88 3.92
CA ARG A 77 0.65 23.52 2.62
C ARG A 77 1.58 23.93 1.48
N ARG A 78 1.98 22.96 0.66
CA ARG A 78 2.79 23.13 -0.56
C ARG A 78 1.89 23.20 -1.79
N ILE A 79 2.34 23.96 -2.79
CA ILE A 79 1.71 24.04 -4.12
C ILE A 79 2.38 22.98 -5.01
N ILE A 80 1.79 21.79 -5.05
CA ILE A 80 2.34 20.64 -5.77
C ILE A 80 2.45 20.88 -7.30
N PRO A 81 1.50 21.58 -7.97
CA PRO A 81 1.63 21.90 -9.39
C PRO A 81 2.95 22.61 -9.76
N ASP A 82 3.48 23.48 -8.91
CA ASP A 82 4.75 24.17 -9.17
C ASP A 82 5.93 23.19 -9.17
N SER A 83 5.89 22.21 -8.26
CA SER A 83 6.87 21.13 -8.17
C SER A 83 6.84 20.25 -9.43
N VAL A 84 5.64 19.85 -9.85
CA VAL A 84 5.42 19.06 -11.06
C VAL A 84 5.90 19.81 -12.31
N CYS A 85 5.55 21.09 -12.45
CA CYS A 85 6.03 21.97 -13.53
C CYS A 85 7.57 21.99 -13.59
N ARG A 86 8.23 22.13 -12.43
CA ARG A 86 9.69 22.15 -12.35
C ARG A 86 10.29 20.82 -12.83
N GLN A 87 9.76 19.68 -12.38
CA GLN A 87 10.25 18.36 -12.77
C GLN A 87 10.01 18.08 -14.26
N LEU A 88 8.86 18.49 -14.82
CA LEU A 88 8.58 18.39 -16.25
C LEU A 88 9.57 19.22 -17.09
N ARG A 89 9.89 20.46 -16.66
CA ARG A 89 10.88 21.31 -17.35
C ARG A 89 12.27 20.68 -17.34
N LEU A 90 12.68 20.07 -16.22
CA LEU A 90 13.95 19.35 -16.14
C LEU A 90 14.00 18.16 -17.08
N ASN A 91 12.91 17.38 -17.16
CA ASN A 91 12.81 16.23 -18.06
C ASN A 91 12.86 16.63 -19.54
N MET A 92 12.26 17.77 -19.91
CA MET A 92 12.18 18.25 -21.29
C MET A 92 13.35 19.18 -21.70
N ASN A 93 14.38 19.34 -20.87
CA ASN A 93 15.47 20.30 -21.08
C ASN A 93 16.32 20.02 -22.35
N HIS A 94 16.33 18.78 -22.82
CA HIS A 94 17.11 18.34 -23.97
C HIS A 94 16.38 18.55 -25.31
N LYS A 95 15.15 19.05 -25.27
CA LYS A 95 14.31 19.30 -26.45
C LYS A 95 14.57 20.69 -27.05
N GLY A 96 14.08 20.90 -28.28
CA GLY A 96 14.28 22.16 -29.01
C GLY A 96 13.68 23.39 -28.33
N SER A 97 14.15 24.59 -28.71
CA SER A 97 13.75 25.88 -28.11
C SER A 97 12.23 26.14 -28.15
N SER A 98 11.53 25.64 -29.18
CA SER A 98 10.07 25.75 -29.29
C SER A 98 9.33 25.06 -28.14
N VAL A 99 9.81 23.90 -27.67
CA VAL A 99 9.24 23.18 -26.53
C VAL A 99 9.47 23.96 -25.23
N SER A 100 10.68 24.51 -25.05
CA SER A 100 11.03 25.31 -23.89
C SER A 100 10.17 26.57 -23.78
N GLU A 101 9.93 27.26 -24.91
CA GLU A 101 9.06 28.45 -24.94
C GLU A 101 7.61 28.12 -24.55
N LYS A 102 7.06 27.01 -25.08
CA LYS A 102 5.73 26.53 -24.69
C LYS A 102 5.68 26.22 -23.19
N LEU A 103 6.64 25.46 -22.65
CA LEU A 103 6.70 25.09 -21.22
C LEU A 103 6.82 26.28 -20.25
N ASN A 104 7.40 27.39 -20.69
CA ASN A 104 7.48 28.61 -19.87
C ASN A 104 6.13 29.31 -19.72
N LYS A 105 5.20 29.09 -20.64
CA LYS A 105 3.86 29.69 -20.65
C LYS A 105 2.77 28.74 -20.12
N VAL A 106 3.13 27.49 -19.81
CA VAL A 106 2.17 26.46 -19.35
C VAL A 106 1.62 26.81 -17.97
N ASN A 107 0.30 26.72 -17.86
CA ASN A 107 -0.42 26.52 -16.61
C ASN A 107 -1.03 25.11 -16.63
N LEU A 108 -0.61 24.22 -15.73
CA LEU A 108 -1.08 22.83 -15.69
C LEU A 108 -2.60 22.71 -15.47
N ASP A 109 -3.24 23.70 -14.83
CA ASP A 109 -4.69 23.68 -14.58
C ASP A 109 -5.52 23.71 -15.87
N GLN A 110 -4.90 23.99 -17.02
CA GLN A 110 -5.57 23.99 -18.33
C GLN A 110 -5.57 22.61 -19.01
N TYR A 111 -4.80 21.64 -18.51
CA TYR A 111 -4.58 20.35 -19.16
C TYR A 111 -5.22 19.18 -18.41
N GLY A 112 -5.42 18.05 -19.09
CA GLY A 112 -5.88 16.79 -18.50
C GLY A 112 -7.31 16.83 -17.96
N LYS A 113 -8.17 17.74 -18.44
CA LYS A 113 -9.58 17.85 -18.02
C LYS A 113 -10.52 16.97 -18.85
N GLU A 114 -10.18 16.78 -20.12
CA GLU A 114 -10.90 15.96 -21.09
C GLU A 114 -10.02 14.79 -21.50
N GLU A 115 -10.58 13.80 -22.20
CA GLU A 115 -9.82 12.68 -22.75
C GLU A 115 -8.70 13.16 -23.68
N PHE A 116 -7.56 12.46 -23.65
CA PHE A 116 -6.44 12.77 -24.53
C PHE A 116 -6.76 12.26 -25.95
N VAL A 117 -6.86 13.17 -26.92
CA VAL A 117 -7.13 12.81 -28.32
C VAL A 117 -5.99 13.27 -29.21
N VAL A 118 -5.46 12.35 -30.02
CA VAL A 118 -4.45 12.64 -31.03
C VAL A 118 -5.13 13.16 -32.29
N THR A 119 -4.99 14.45 -32.57
CA THR A 119 -5.55 15.08 -33.77
C THR A 119 -4.70 14.75 -35.00
N ALA A 120 -5.35 14.33 -36.09
CA ALA A 120 -4.72 14.29 -37.40
C ALA A 120 -4.64 15.73 -37.96
N ASP A 121 -3.45 16.21 -38.31
CA ASP A 121 -3.25 17.56 -38.82
C ASP A 121 -4.14 17.84 -40.05
N ASN A 122 -4.94 18.91 -39.98
CA ASN A 122 -5.92 19.31 -41.00
C ASN A 122 -5.25 20.01 -42.19
N LEU A 123 -4.60 19.26 -43.09
CA LEU A 123 -4.18 19.76 -44.41
C LEU A 123 -4.34 18.67 -45.48
N PHE A 124 -5.41 18.79 -46.29
CA PHE A 124 -5.73 17.90 -47.42
C PHE A 124 -4.81 18.13 -48.61
N LYS A 125 -4.26 17.05 -49.21
CA LYS A 125 -4.02 17.00 -50.67
C LYS A 125 -3.78 15.62 -51.34
N LYS A 126 -3.61 14.48 -50.66
CA LYS A 126 -3.46 13.15 -51.33
C LYS A 126 -4.00 11.94 -50.55
N ALA A 127 -4.67 11.01 -51.24
CA ALA A 127 -5.36 9.85 -50.64
C ALA A 127 -4.44 8.80 -49.97
N ILE A 128 -3.24 8.55 -50.51
CA ILE A 128 -2.26 7.61 -49.91
C ILE A 128 -1.67 8.17 -48.59
N GLU A 129 -1.53 9.49 -48.47
CA GLU A 129 -1.11 10.12 -47.22
C GLU A 129 -2.19 10.04 -46.13
N ILE A 130 -3.47 9.90 -46.49
CA ILE A 130 -4.58 9.80 -45.54
C ILE A 130 -4.54 8.46 -44.79
N ILE A 131 -4.37 7.33 -45.49
CA ILE A 131 -4.35 6.00 -44.88
C ILE A 131 -3.14 5.85 -43.95
N TYR A 132 -1.95 6.26 -44.41
CA TYR A 132 -0.72 6.19 -43.61
C TYR A 132 -0.79 7.11 -42.37
N LYS A 133 -1.35 8.33 -42.51
CA LYS A 133 -1.54 9.24 -41.37
C LYS A 133 -2.60 8.73 -40.40
N PHE A 134 -3.69 8.14 -40.88
CA PHE A 134 -4.72 7.55 -40.03
C PHE A 134 -4.16 6.38 -39.21
N GLU A 135 -3.40 5.47 -39.84
CA GLU A 135 -2.72 4.37 -39.14
C GLU A 135 -1.72 4.89 -38.10
N GLN A 136 -0.96 5.94 -38.42
CA GLN A 136 -0.03 6.57 -37.49
C GLN A 136 -0.75 7.23 -36.31
N THR A 137 -1.86 7.93 -36.55
CA THR A 137 -2.69 8.55 -35.49
C THR A 137 -3.25 7.49 -34.55
N VAL A 138 -3.80 6.39 -35.08
CA VAL A 138 -4.30 5.27 -34.25
C VAL A 138 -3.18 4.68 -33.40
N ARG A 139 -1.99 4.45 -33.96
CA ARG A 139 -0.83 3.93 -33.20
C ARG A 139 -0.34 4.92 -32.13
N LEU A 140 -0.35 6.22 -32.42
CA LEU A 140 0.00 7.26 -31.45
C LEU A 140 -1.04 7.36 -30.33
N GLN A 141 -2.33 7.21 -30.64
CA GLN A 141 -3.41 7.16 -29.67
C GLN A 141 -3.25 5.95 -28.75
N GLN A 142 -3.06 4.74 -29.31
CA GLN A 142 -2.82 3.52 -28.53
C GLN A 142 -1.59 3.63 -27.62
N LEU A 143 -0.52 4.29 -28.09
CA LEU A 143 0.66 4.57 -27.30
C LEU A 143 0.35 5.53 -26.13
N ALA A 144 -0.40 6.61 -26.42
CA ALA A 144 -0.83 7.56 -25.41
C ALA A 144 -1.73 6.89 -24.36
N ASP A 145 -2.74 6.14 -24.78
CA ASP A 145 -3.66 5.40 -23.91
C ASP A 145 -2.88 4.43 -23.01
N SER A 146 -1.95 3.65 -23.58
CA SER A 146 -1.11 2.73 -22.81
C SER A 146 -0.19 3.44 -21.80
N ALA A 147 0.30 4.64 -22.13
CA ALA A 147 1.10 5.45 -21.22
C ALA A 147 0.25 6.06 -20.11
N ILE A 148 -0.92 6.61 -20.46
CA ILE A 148 -1.89 7.15 -19.51
C ILE A 148 -2.32 6.06 -18.53
N ASP A 149 -2.71 4.88 -19.01
CA ASP A 149 -3.10 3.74 -18.16
C ASP A 149 -2.00 3.36 -17.16
N ALA A 150 -0.76 3.21 -17.64
CA ALA A 150 0.37 2.86 -16.79
C ALA A 150 0.68 3.94 -15.74
N CYS A 151 0.60 5.22 -16.13
CA CYS A 151 0.78 6.35 -15.21
C CYS A 151 -0.36 6.43 -14.19
N MET A 152 -1.61 6.25 -14.61
CA MET A 152 -2.78 6.27 -13.73
C MET A 152 -2.74 5.13 -12.72
N GLN A 153 -2.29 3.94 -13.13
CA GLN A 153 -2.04 2.84 -12.19
C GLN A 153 -0.99 3.23 -11.15
N SER A 154 0.15 3.78 -11.58
CA SER A 154 1.18 4.24 -10.65
C SER A 154 0.68 5.35 -9.71
N ILE A 155 -0.12 6.31 -10.19
CA ILE A 155 -0.70 7.38 -9.38
C ILE A 155 -1.62 6.78 -8.31
N ASN A 156 -2.51 5.87 -8.69
CA ASN A 156 -3.41 5.20 -7.76
C ASN A 156 -2.65 4.38 -6.72
N ASP A 157 -1.61 3.64 -7.12
CA ASP A 157 -0.75 2.88 -6.21
C ASP A 157 -0.04 3.80 -5.19
N LYS A 158 0.28 5.05 -5.54
CA LYS A 158 0.81 6.04 -4.59
C LYS A 158 -0.30 6.59 -3.69
N LYS A 159 -1.49 6.87 -4.22
CA LYS A 159 -2.64 7.37 -3.44
C LYS A 159 -3.10 6.41 -2.35
N GLU A 160 -2.93 5.11 -2.57
CA GLU A 160 -3.24 4.09 -1.56
C GLU A 160 -2.21 4.06 -0.42
N ARG A 161 -1.01 4.61 -0.62
CA ARG A 161 -0.01 4.77 0.43
C ARG A 161 -0.38 6.03 1.22
N LYS A 162 -0.62 5.89 2.53
CA LYS A 162 -0.99 7.00 3.44
C LYS A 162 0.18 7.96 3.74
N SER A 163 0.99 8.27 2.73
CA SER A 163 2.19 9.10 2.80
C SER A 163 1.96 10.44 2.11
N ASP A 164 2.77 11.45 2.43
CA ASP A 164 2.76 12.71 1.71
C ASP A 164 3.31 12.57 0.28
N TYR A 165 3.11 13.61 -0.53
CA TYR A 165 3.73 13.77 -1.83
C TYR A 165 5.25 13.96 -1.73
N HIS A 166 5.98 13.26 -2.61
CA HIS A 166 7.40 13.45 -2.83
C HIS A 166 7.69 13.64 -4.34
N ASP A 167 8.67 14.48 -4.67
CA ASP A 167 9.04 14.81 -6.06
C ASP A 167 9.49 13.60 -6.89
N THR A 168 9.92 12.51 -6.23
CA THR A 168 10.23 11.24 -6.91
C THR A 168 9.00 10.62 -7.58
N TYR A 169 7.79 10.90 -7.09
CA TYR A 169 6.57 10.36 -7.68
C TYR A 169 6.36 10.91 -9.08
N ILE A 170 6.49 12.21 -9.29
CA ILE A 170 6.37 12.78 -10.63
C ILE A 170 7.54 12.38 -11.53
N GLN A 171 8.75 12.20 -10.99
CA GLN A 171 9.89 11.67 -11.76
C GLN A 171 9.63 10.24 -12.25
N GLU A 172 9.03 9.38 -11.41
CA GLU A 172 8.60 8.03 -11.79
C GLU A 172 7.54 8.06 -12.89
N ILE A 173 6.53 8.94 -12.78
CA ILE A 173 5.52 9.13 -13.83
C ILE A 173 6.16 9.57 -15.15
N LEU A 174 7.06 10.57 -15.12
CA LEU A 174 7.78 11.02 -16.32
C LEU A 174 8.62 9.89 -16.94
N HIS A 175 9.27 9.07 -16.10
CA HIS A 175 10.04 7.92 -16.55
C HIS A 175 9.19 6.83 -17.21
N ILE A 176 7.97 6.58 -16.69
CA ILE A 176 7.01 5.66 -17.31
C ILE A 176 6.64 6.16 -18.71
N ILE A 177 6.35 7.46 -18.85
CA ILE A 177 6.03 8.07 -20.16
C ILE A 177 7.21 7.89 -21.11
N ASP A 178 8.42 8.25 -20.70
CA ASP A 178 9.63 8.13 -21.53
C ASP A 178 9.90 6.68 -21.97
N THR A 179 9.71 5.73 -21.07
CA THR A 179 9.86 4.30 -21.35
C THR A 179 8.83 3.82 -22.38
N LYS A 180 7.59 4.27 -22.27
CA LYS A 180 6.54 3.96 -23.24
C LYS A 180 6.85 4.57 -24.60
N LEU A 181 7.21 5.85 -24.66
CA LEU A 181 7.55 6.55 -25.90
C LEU A 181 8.75 5.92 -26.62
N THR A 182 9.76 5.43 -25.88
CA THR A 182 10.95 4.79 -26.46
C THR A 182 10.73 3.32 -26.89
N SER A 183 9.69 2.65 -26.38
CA SER A 183 9.41 1.25 -26.69
C SER A 183 9.08 0.99 -28.18
N LEU A 184 8.51 1.98 -28.87
CA LEU A 184 8.21 1.91 -30.30
C LEU A 184 9.32 2.55 -31.15
N LYS A 185 10.51 1.94 -31.17
CA LYS A 185 11.70 2.43 -31.92
C LYS A 185 11.45 2.76 -33.41
N LYS A 186 10.37 2.27 -34.02
CA LYS A 186 9.99 2.51 -35.42
C LYS A 186 9.04 3.71 -35.62
N LEU A 187 8.38 4.18 -34.57
CA LEU A 187 7.41 5.28 -34.66
C LEU A 187 8.15 6.60 -34.37
N LYS A 188 8.26 7.49 -35.36
CA LYS A 188 8.86 8.81 -35.14
C LYS A 188 7.85 9.68 -34.39
N VAL A 189 7.98 9.73 -33.07
CA VAL A 189 7.19 10.61 -32.19
C VAL A 189 7.68 12.05 -32.35
N SER A 190 6.76 13.00 -32.52
CA SER A 190 7.11 14.42 -32.57
C SER A 190 7.29 14.99 -31.17
N ASP A 191 8.18 15.97 -31.01
CA ASP A 191 8.38 16.66 -29.73
C ASP A 191 7.09 17.35 -29.24
N GLU A 192 6.20 17.75 -30.16
CA GLU A 192 4.91 18.35 -29.84
C GLU A 192 3.91 17.33 -29.27
N PHE A 193 3.88 16.12 -29.84
CA PHE A 193 3.07 15.02 -29.28
C PHE A 193 3.57 14.64 -27.89
N GLU A 194 4.89 14.45 -27.74
CA GLU A 194 5.51 14.11 -26.46
C GLU A 194 5.21 15.17 -25.40
N LEU A 195 5.37 16.46 -25.74
CA LEU A 195 5.04 17.56 -24.85
C LEU A 195 3.56 17.55 -24.45
N SER A 196 2.65 17.34 -25.42
CA SER A 196 1.20 17.35 -25.17
C SER A 196 0.78 16.20 -24.24
N LEU A 197 1.32 15.00 -24.47
CA LEU A 197 1.06 13.83 -23.63
C LEU A 197 1.61 14.03 -22.21
N LYS A 198 2.86 14.52 -22.08
CA LYS A 198 3.45 14.80 -20.78
C LYS A 198 2.68 15.87 -20.01
N LEU A 199 2.24 16.95 -20.67
CA LEU A 199 1.42 17.99 -20.05
C LEU A 199 0.09 17.44 -19.56
N HIS A 200 -0.59 16.61 -20.36
CA HIS A 200 -1.84 15.97 -20.00
C HIS A 200 -1.69 15.12 -18.72
N ILE A 201 -0.72 14.21 -18.70
CA ILE A 201 -0.49 13.30 -17.56
C ILE A 201 0.03 14.07 -16.33
N CYS A 202 0.94 15.04 -16.51
CA CYS A 202 1.46 15.84 -15.40
C CYS A 202 0.36 16.69 -14.75
N ALA A 203 -0.59 17.22 -15.53
CA ALA A 203 -1.71 17.98 -14.98
C ALA A 203 -2.65 17.12 -14.13
N ILE A 204 -2.94 15.89 -14.58
CA ILE A 204 -3.69 14.92 -13.78
C ILE A 204 -2.91 14.59 -12.50
N SER A 205 -1.63 14.24 -12.64
CA SER A 205 -0.74 13.91 -11.52
C SER A 205 -0.68 15.03 -10.48
N ALA A 206 -0.54 16.29 -10.91
CA ALA A 206 -0.48 17.45 -10.04
C ALA A 206 -1.74 17.61 -9.18
N ARG A 207 -2.93 17.42 -9.77
CA ARG A 207 -4.20 17.50 -9.02
C ARG A 207 -4.34 16.37 -8.02
N GLU A 208 -4.04 15.15 -8.44
CA GLU A 208 -4.12 13.96 -7.59
C GLU A 208 -3.13 14.03 -6.41
N PHE A 209 -1.90 14.48 -6.67
CA PHE A 209 -0.89 14.64 -5.64
C PHE A 209 -1.13 15.86 -4.74
N GLN A 210 -1.75 16.94 -5.24
CA GLN A 210 -2.22 18.02 -4.36
C GLN A 210 -3.29 17.52 -3.40
N ALA A 211 -4.26 16.73 -3.90
CA ALA A 211 -5.31 16.15 -3.05
C ALA A 211 -4.74 15.18 -2.01
N MET A 212 -3.72 14.40 -2.38
CA MET A 212 -2.95 13.55 -1.46
C MET A 212 -2.27 14.38 -0.37
N HIS A 213 -1.56 15.46 -0.76
CA HIS A 213 -0.87 16.34 0.18
C HIS A 213 -1.85 17.04 1.15
N ASP A 214 -2.95 17.58 0.63
CA ASP A 214 -3.97 18.26 1.43
C ASP A 214 -4.61 17.29 2.43
N ARG A 215 -4.90 16.04 2.01
CA ARG A 215 -5.39 14.98 2.91
C ARG A 215 -4.36 14.61 3.97
N PHE A 216 -3.09 14.49 3.59
CA PHE A 216 -2.02 14.14 4.53
C PHE A 216 -1.88 15.19 5.63
N ILE A 217 -1.94 16.48 5.29
CA ILE A 217 -1.93 17.57 6.28
C ILE A 217 -3.12 17.45 7.22
N GLU A 218 -4.32 17.17 6.70
CA GLU A 218 -5.54 17.07 7.51
C GLU A 218 -5.51 15.87 8.47
N GLU A 219 -5.12 14.69 7.98
CA GLU A 219 -5.06 13.45 8.76
C GLU A 219 -3.94 13.48 9.82
N ASN A 220 -2.88 14.26 9.59
CA ASN A 220 -1.72 14.37 10.47
C ASN A 220 -1.63 15.73 11.17
N ASP A 221 -2.73 16.48 11.27
CA ASP A 221 -2.76 17.72 12.04
C ASP A 221 -2.47 17.41 13.51
N PRO A 222 -1.37 17.95 14.09
CA PRO A 222 -0.91 17.54 15.42
C PRO A 222 -1.94 17.76 16.52
N ARG A 223 -2.76 18.82 16.41
CA ARG A 223 -3.81 19.12 17.38
C ARG A 223 -4.97 18.14 17.26
N ARG A 224 -5.45 17.87 16.04
CA ARG A 224 -6.51 16.88 15.78
C ARG A 224 -6.10 15.48 16.22
N CYS A 225 -4.87 15.05 15.92
CA CYS A 225 -4.39 13.72 16.34
C CYS A 225 -4.35 13.58 17.87
N LEU A 226 -3.91 14.62 18.57
CA LEU A 226 -3.90 14.63 20.03
C LEU A 226 -5.31 14.54 20.59
N GLU A 227 -6.24 15.35 20.07
CA GLU A 227 -7.63 15.40 20.55
C GLU A 227 -8.37 14.08 20.30
N GLN A 228 -8.15 13.41 19.16
CA GLN A 228 -8.69 12.07 18.89
C GLN A 228 -8.26 11.01 19.90
N SER A 229 -7.12 11.22 20.56
CA SER A 229 -6.59 10.29 21.56
C SER A 229 -7.05 10.60 22.99
N LYS A 230 -7.74 11.72 23.22
CA LYS A 230 -8.15 12.21 24.56
C LYS A 230 -8.88 11.14 25.37
N GLU A 231 -9.91 10.52 24.82
CA GLU A 231 -10.72 9.54 25.54
C GLU A 231 -9.94 8.26 25.88
N LYS A 232 -8.99 7.87 25.02
CA LYS A 232 -8.08 6.77 25.34
C LYS A 232 -7.17 7.14 26.51
N TYR A 233 -6.59 8.34 26.51
CA TYR A 233 -5.78 8.82 27.63
C TYR A 233 -6.57 8.96 28.91
N ARG A 234 -7.84 9.39 28.85
CA ARG A 234 -8.75 9.42 30.00
C ARG A 234 -8.95 8.03 30.58
N ALA A 235 -9.23 7.04 29.71
CA ALA A 235 -9.41 5.66 30.13
C ALA A 235 -8.15 5.07 30.76
N ASP A 236 -6.98 5.31 30.17
CA ASP A 236 -5.68 4.89 30.72
C ASP A 236 -5.37 5.59 32.06
N PHE A 237 -5.68 6.88 32.16
CA PHE A 237 -5.52 7.65 33.40
C PHE A 237 -6.37 7.07 34.53
N LYS A 238 -7.66 6.79 34.28
CA LYS A 238 -8.56 6.17 35.28
C LYS A 238 -8.11 4.76 35.67
N ASP A 239 -7.56 4.00 34.73
CA ASP A 239 -7.08 2.63 34.96
C ASP A 239 -5.89 2.58 35.92
N LEU A 240 -4.99 3.57 35.87
CA LEU A 240 -3.84 3.68 36.79
C LEU A 240 -4.24 3.75 38.26
N PHE A 241 -5.48 4.17 38.55
CA PHE A 241 -6.01 4.27 39.92
C PHE A 241 -6.90 3.08 40.31
N SER A 242 -7.12 2.12 39.40
CA SER A 242 -7.97 0.94 39.60
C SER A 242 -7.11 -0.34 39.71
N ASN A 243 -6.46 -0.53 40.86
CA ASN A 243 -5.44 -1.59 41.14
C ASN A 243 -5.84 -3.07 40.90
N ARG A 244 -7.05 -3.42 40.43
CA ARG A 244 -7.50 -4.82 40.27
C ARG A 244 -7.53 -5.37 38.83
N ASP A 245 -7.43 -4.54 37.78
CA ASP A 245 -7.57 -4.98 36.36
C ASP A 245 -6.34 -4.72 35.47
N GLN A 246 -5.32 -4.02 35.98
CA GLN A 246 -4.16 -3.58 35.20
C GLN A 246 -3.39 -4.73 34.53
N CYS A 247 -3.20 -5.85 35.24
CA CYS A 247 -2.42 -6.99 34.72
C CYS A 247 -3.12 -7.69 33.54
N GLN A 248 -4.43 -7.92 33.67
CA GLN A 248 -5.25 -8.53 32.63
C GLN A 248 -5.33 -7.62 31.40
N ARG A 249 -5.63 -6.34 31.60
CA ARG A 249 -5.69 -5.36 30.52
C ARG A 249 -4.38 -5.18 29.79
N LYS A 250 -3.25 -5.06 30.49
CA LYS A 250 -1.93 -4.88 29.85
C LYS A 250 -1.51 -6.12 29.06
N ALA A 251 -1.85 -7.30 29.56
CA ALA A 251 -1.67 -8.54 28.81
C ALA A 251 -2.52 -8.56 27.53
N ALA A 252 -3.77 -8.10 27.61
CA ALA A 252 -4.67 -7.97 26.46
C ALA A 252 -4.17 -6.92 25.46
N GLU A 253 -3.71 -5.76 25.92
CA GLU A 253 -3.11 -4.71 25.07
C GLU A 253 -1.85 -5.22 24.36
N PHE A 254 -0.98 -5.97 25.06
CA PHE A 254 0.20 -6.58 24.44
C PHE A 254 -0.19 -7.58 23.35
N ALA A 255 -1.18 -8.44 23.60
CA ALA A 255 -1.69 -9.35 22.59
C ALA A 255 -2.27 -8.59 21.39
N GLN A 256 -3.14 -7.61 21.63
CA GLN A 256 -3.88 -6.88 20.59
C GLN A 256 -3.01 -5.92 19.76
N LEU A 257 -2.13 -5.16 20.41
CA LEU A 257 -1.39 -4.07 19.76
C LEU A 257 -0.01 -4.50 19.27
N CYS A 258 0.61 -5.53 19.88
CA CYS A 258 1.94 -6.02 19.48
C CYS A 258 1.87 -7.36 18.76
N LEU A 259 1.27 -8.39 19.38
CA LEU A 259 1.31 -9.74 18.84
C LEU A 259 0.38 -9.92 17.63
N SER A 260 -0.86 -9.39 17.70
CA SER A 260 -1.85 -9.54 16.63
C SER A 260 -1.35 -8.97 15.30
N PRO A 261 -0.84 -7.72 15.21
CA PRO A 261 -0.35 -7.18 13.94
C PRO A 261 0.89 -7.93 13.43
N ALA A 262 1.74 -8.42 14.33
CA ALA A 262 2.91 -9.21 13.96
C ALA A 262 2.50 -10.57 13.36
N VAL A 263 1.49 -11.23 13.94
CA VAL A 263 0.92 -12.49 13.43
C VAL A 263 0.24 -12.26 12.08
N GLU A 264 -0.58 -11.21 11.94
CA GLU A 264 -1.21 -10.87 10.65
C GLU A 264 -0.15 -10.64 9.56
N THR A 265 0.89 -9.86 9.85
CA THR A 265 2.00 -9.60 8.92
C THR A 265 2.73 -10.89 8.54
N PHE A 266 3.00 -11.76 9.52
CA PHE A 266 3.63 -13.06 9.28
C PHE A 266 2.78 -13.94 8.34
N ILE A 267 1.47 -14.01 8.57
CA ILE A 267 0.54 -14.78 7.72
C ILE A 267 0.51 -14.19 6.30
N CYS A 268 0.34 -12.88 6.15
CA CYS A 268 0.35 -12.22 4.83
C CYS A 268 1.65 -12.45 4.07
N ASN A 269 2.79 -12.52 4.76
CA ASN A 269 4.09 -12.81 4.13
C ASN A 269 4.23 -14.28 3.72
N SER A 270 3.58 -15.20 4.44
CA SER A 270 3.67 -16.64 4.20
C SER A 270 2.70 -17.13 3.12
N LEU A 271 1.54 -16.47 2.98
CA LEU A 271 0.50 -16.88 2.02
C LEU A 271 0.93 -16.75 0.55
N GLY A 272 1.73 -15.73 0.19
CA GLY A 272 2.17 -15.54 -1.19
C GLY A 272 2.87 -16.78 -1.77
N PRO A 273 3.96 -17.26 -1.14
CA PRO A 273 4.62 -18.51 -1.50
C PRO A 273 3.68 -19.73 -1.52
N ASP A 274 2.85 -19.92 -0.50
CA ASP A 274 1.96 -21.08 -0.43
C ASP A 274 0.91 -21.11 -1.55
N ILE A 275 0.39 -19.93 -1.93
CA ILE A 275 -0.52 -19.79 -3.07
C ILE A 275 0.20 -20.19 -4.35
N ILE A 276 1.43 -19.72 -4.55
CA ILE A 276 2.25 -20.07 -5.72
C ILE A 276 2.48 -21.59 -5.76
N ASP A 277 2.94 -22.18 -4.65
CA ASP A 277 3.21 -23.62 -4.56
C ASP A 277 1.95 -24.44 -4.79
N THR A 278 0.83 -24.03 -4.20
CA THR A 278 -0.47 -24.64 -4.46
C THR A 278 -0.79 -24.57 -5.94
N MET A 279 -0.69 -23.40 -6.58
CA MET A 279 -0.95 -23.21 -8.01
C MET A 279 -0.08 -24.12 -8.89
N LEU A 280 1.17 -24.37 -8.48
CA LEU A 280 2.14 -25.23 -9.16
C LEU A 280 1.98 -26.73 -8.84
N GLN A 281 1.08 -27.11 -7.95
CA GLN A 281 0.80 -28.50 -7.59
C GLN A 281 -0.64 -28.91 -8.00
N GLY A 282 -0.89 -30.22 -8.12
CA GLY A 282 -2.21 -30.78 -8.41
C GLY A 282 -2.67 -30.70 -9.88
N GLU A 283 -3.97 -30.93 -10.10
CA GLU A 283 -4.56 -31.14 -11.44
C GLU A 283 -4.40 -29.95 -12.40
N HIS A 284 -4.25 -28.72 -11.90
CA HIS A 284 -4.10 -27.52 -12.73
C HIS A 284 -2.65 -27.02 -12.83
N ALA A 285 -1.69 -27.71 -12.22
CA ALA A 285 -0.28 -27.35 -12.26
C ALA A 285 0.29 -27.28 -13.69
N PHE A 286 -0.21 -28.15 -14.58
CA PHE A 286 0.27 -28.22 -15.96
C PHE A 286 0.07 -26.90 -16.71
N LYS A 287 -0.97 -26.11 -16.37
CA LYS A 287 -1.21 -24.77 -16.95
C LYS A 287 -0.02 -23.84 -16.73
N PHE A 288 0.67 -23.97 -15.60
CA PHE A 288 1.81 -23.15 -15.19
C PHE A 288 3.16 -23.86 -15.37
N SER A 289 3.17 -25.05 -15.99
CA SER A 289 4.37 -25.87 -16.16
C SER A 289 5.33 -25.31 -17.22
N THR A 290 4.80 -24.88 -18.37
CA THR A 290 5.57 -24.33 -19.49
C THR A 290 4.82 -23.17 -20.15
N ARG A 291 5.57 -22.28 -20.80
CA ARG A 291 5.01 -21.17 -21.58
C ARG A 291 4.02 -21.65 -22.65
N SER A 292 4.32 -22.74 -23.33
CA SER A 292 3.47 -23.26 -24.43
C SER A 292 2.10 -23.70 -23.91
N TYR A 293 2.06 -24.52 -22.85
CA TYR A 293 0.79 -24.96 -22.25
C TYR A 293 0.01 -23.80 -21.65
N PHE A 294 0.70 -22.85 -21.02
CA PHE A 294 0.08 -21.64 -20.50
C PHE A 294 -0.59 -20.81 -21.61
N GLN A 295 0.14 -20.52 -22.69
CA GLN A 295 -0.39 -19.79 -23.84
C GLN A 295 -1.54 -20.54 -24.52
N CYS A 296 -1.42 -21.85 -24.71
CA CYS A 296 -2.51 -22.66 -25.27
C CYS A 296 -3.77 -22.61 -24.40
N SER A 297 -3.63 -22.58 -23.07
CA SER A 297 -4.76 -22.49 -22.15
C SER A 297 -5.50 -21.16 -22.29
N ILE A 298 -4.75 -20.05 -22.39
CA ILE A 298 -5.35 -18.72 -22.59
C ILE A 298 -6.02 -18.63 -23.96
N LEU A 299 -5.34 -19.05 -25.02
CA LEU A 299 -5.89 -18.98 -26.39
C LEU A 299 -7.14 -19.84 -26.54
N LYS A 300 -7.16 -21.03 -25.92
CA LYS A 300 -8.36 -21.87 -25.89
C LYS A 300 -9.52 -21.17 -25.17
N GLN A 301 -9.26 -20.55 -24.02
CA GLN A 301 -10.31 -19.81 -23.32
C GLN A 301 -10.80 -18.59 -24.13
N LEU A 302 -9.90 -17.85 -24.79
CA LEU A 302 -10.32 -16.75 -25.66
C LEU A 302 -11.24 -17.24 -26.79
N LEU A 303 -10.94 -18.42 -27.36
CA LEU A 303 -11.77 -19.07 -28.37
C LEU A 303 -13.14 -19.45 -27.80
N ASP A 304 -13.16 -20.09 -26.65
CA ASP A 304 -14.39 -20.51 -25.98
C ASP A 304 -15.26 -19.30 -25.56
N ASP A 305 -14.63 -18.23 -25.04
CA ASP A 305 -15.31 -17.00 -24.62
C ASP A 305 -15.85 -16.21 -25.83
N SER A 306 -15.15 -16.19 -26.97
CA SER A 306 -15.58 -15.52 -28.23
C SER A 306 -15.95 -14.03 -28.11
N HIS A 307 -15.38 -13.30 -27.14
CA HIS A 307 -15.58 -11.85 -26.97
C HIS A 307 -14.41 -11.05 -27.57
N PHE A 308 -14.70 -10.18 -28.55
CA PHE A 308 -13.70 -9.41 -29.29
C PHE A 308 -12.82 -8.54 -28.38
N GLU A 309 -13.37 -7.95 -27.33
CA GLU A 309 -12.67 -7.10 -26.37
C GLU A 309 -11.54 -7.88 -25.65
N ASN A 310 -11.75 -9.16 -25.37
CA ASN A 310 -10.74 -10.00 -24.71
C ASN A 310 -9.55 -10.27 -25.64
N TYR A 311 -9.81 -10.49 -26.95
CA TYR A 311 -8.75 -10.59 -27.95
C TYR A 311 -7.98 -9.29 -28.09
N MET A 312 -8.69 -8.15 -28.15
CA MET A 312 -8.06 -6.83 -28.24
C MET A 312 -7.19 -6.54 -27.02
N SER A 313 -7.66 -6.85 -25.81
CA SER A 313 -6.89 -6.69 -24.56
C SER A 313 -5.67 -7.62 -24.52
N TYR A 314 -5.82 -8.89 -24.93
CA TYR A 314 -4.71 -9.84 -25.01
C TYR A 314 -3.61 -9.40 -25.98
N ILE A 315 -3.98 -8.84 -27.14
CA ILE A 315 -3.04 -8.36 -28.17
C ILE A 315 -2.40 -7.04 -27.76
N SER A 316 -3.20 -6.08 -27.29
CA SER A 316 -2.77 -4.69 -27.08
C SER A 316 -2.18 -4.45 -25.69
N SER A 317 -2.46 -5.33 -24.72
CA SER A 317 -2.07 -5.20 -23.31
C SER A 317 -1.78 -6.56 -22.68
N TYR A 318 -0.94 -7.37 -23.35
CA TYR A 318 -0.66 -8.76 -22.97
C TYR A 318 -0.32 -8.97 -21.50
N GLU A 319 0.62 -8.20 -20.94
CA GLU A 319 1.03 -8.38 -19.53
C GLU A 319 -0.13 -8.16 -18.55
N ARG A 320 -0.90 -7.08 -18.75
CA ARG A 320 -2.07 -6.77 -17.92
C ARG A 320 -3.12 -7.87 -18.03
N PHE A 321 -3.49 -8.23 -19.25
CA PHE A 321 -4.48 -9.28 -19.51
C PHE A 321 -4.07 -10.60 -18.87
N VAL A 322 -2.81 -11.01 -19.03
CA VAL A 322 -2.31 -12.28 -18.49
C VAL A 322 -2.30 -12.25 -16.95
N LYS A 323 -1.89 -11.15 -16.33
CA LYS A 323 -1.91 -11.02 -14.86
C LYS A 323 -3.34 -11.08 -14.30
N GLU A 324 -4.30 -10.41 -14.94
CA GLU A 324 -5.72 -10.49 -14.61
C GLU A 324 -6.24 -11.94 -14.76
N TRP A 325 -5.85 -12.62 -15.84
CA TRP A 325 -6.19 -14.01 -16.07
C TRP A 325 -5.63 -14.95 -14.99
N ILE A 326 -4.34 -14.78 -14.61
CA ILE A 326 -3.72 -15.57 -13.53
C ILE A 326 -4.45 -15.32 -12.21
N LEU A 327 -4.77 -14.06 -11.91
CA LEU A 327 -5.51 -13.71 -10.69
C LEU A 327 -6.86 -14.41 -10.64
N LYS A 328 -7.61 -14.46 -11.75
CA LYS A 328 -8.87 -15.21 -11.86
C LYS A 328 -8.68 -16.71 -11.64
N GLN A 329 -7.62 -17.31 -12.19
CA GLN A 329 -7.33 -18.73 -11.94
C GLN A 329 -7.01 -19.02 -10.46
N ILE A 330 -6.33 -18.10 -9.77
CA ILE A 330 -6.09 -18.20 -8.33
C ILE A 330 -7.42 -18.12 -7.58
N GLU A 331 -8.24 -17.11 -7.88
CA GLU A 331 -9.55 -16.93 -7.26
C GLU A 331 -10.43 -18.18 -7.44
N ASP A 332 -10.54 -18.73 -8.64
CA ASP A 332 -11.32 -19.93 -8.93
C ASP A 332 -10.86 -21.15 -8.12
N ARG A 333 -9.53 -21.30 -7.96
CA ARG A 333 -8.95 -22.43 -7.25
C ARG A 333 -9.16 -22.34 -5.74
N PHE A 334 -9.05 -21.14 -5.18
CA PHE A 334 -9.12 -20.90 -3.74
C PHE A 334 -10.55 -20.63 -3.24
N SER A 335 -11.47 -20.24 -4.13
CA SER A 335 -12.90 -20.11 -3.83
C SER A 335 -13.56 -21.47 -3.57
N LYS A 336 -13.02 -22.56 -4.13
CA LYS A 336 -13.53 -23.91 -3.93
C LYS A 336 -13.00 -24.50 -2.62
N GLY A 337 -13.89 -24.68 -1.64
CA GLY A 337 -13.60 -25.42 -0.41
C GLY A 337 -12.83 -24.66 0.67
N ASN A 338 -12.81 -23.32 0.62
CA ASN A 338 -12.20 -22.47 1.65
C ASN A 338 -10.68 -22.71 1.86
N LYS A 339 -9.97 -23.19 0.84
CA LYS A 339 -8.55 -23.57 0.91
C LYS A 339 -7.63 -22.44 1.37
N LEU A 340 -7.95 -21.20 1.02
CA LEU A 340 -7.14 -20.05 1.44
C LEU A 340 -7.19 -19.87 2.95
N PHE A 341 -8.38 -20.05 3.53
CA PHE A 341 -8.58 -19.99 4.97
C PHE A 341 -7.91 -21.17 5.70
N GLU A 342 -7.86 -22.36 5.08
CA GLU A 342 -7.14 -23.50 5.66
C GLU A 342 -5.64 -23.19 5.83
N LEU A 343 -5.02 -22.55 4.82
CA LEU A 343 -3.63 -22.09 4.90
C LEU A 343 -3.45 -21.00 5.98
N GLU A 344 -4.35 -20.01 6.03
CA GLU A 344 -4.35 -18.98 7.07
C GLU A 344 -4.47 -19.59 8.48
N GLU A 345 -5.37 -20.55 8.65
CA GLU A 345 -5.59 -21.23 9.93
C GLU A 345 -4.36 -22.06 10.33
N GLN A 346 -3.69 -22.71 9.38
CA GLN A 346 -2.46 -23.45 9.63
C GLN A 346 -1.34 -22.52 10.12
N HIS A 347 -1.11 -21.40 9.43
CA HIS A 347 -0.10 -20.41 9.85
C HIS A 347 -0.44 -19.76 11.19
N LEU A 348 -1.72 -19.42 11.41
CA LEU A 348 -2.19 -18.88 12.68
C LEU A 348 -1.92 -19.86 13.83
N LYS A 349 -2.25 -21.15 13.66
CA LYS A 349 -1.95 -22.18 14.66
C LYS A 349 -0.45 -22.28 14.95
N GLY A 350 0.38 -22.28 13.91
CA GLY A 350 1.83 -22.27 14.05
C GLY A 350 2.33 -21.06 14.85
N ALA A 351 1.91 -19.85 14.48
CA ALA A 351 2.33 -18.62 15.15
C ALA A 351 1.89 -18.57 16.63
N ILE A 352 0.67 -19.01 16.95
CA ILE A 352 0.17 -19.07 18.33
C ILE A 352 0.96 -20.07 19.17
N MET A 353 1.32 -21.23 18.61
CA MET A 353 2.17 -22.20 19.31
C MET A 353 3.55 -21.62 19.65
N GLU A 354 4.16 -20.91 18.70
CA GLU A 354 5.46 -20.24 18.93
C GLU A 354 5.36 -19.14 20.00
N ILE A 355 4.28 -18.35 19.99
CA ILE A 355 4.01 -17.35 21.03
C ILE A 355 3.88 -18.00 22.41
N LYS A 356 3.08 -19.06 22.53
CA LYS A 356 2.90 -19.78 23.79
C LYS A 356 4.21 -20.39 24.29
N GLU A 357 5.04 -20.90 23.39
CA GLU A 357 6.36 -21.44 23.74
C GLU A 357 7.34 -20.34 24.18
N ALA A 358 7.37 -19.20 23.49
CA ALA A 358 8.18 -18.05 23.88
C ALA A 358 7.80 -17.52 25.27
N ILE A 359 6.50 -17.47 25.59
CA ILE A 359 6.02 -17.10 26.93
C ILE A 359 6.55 -18.09 27.98
N ARG A 360 6.42 -19.41 27.75
CA ARG A 360 6.91 -20.44 28.69
C ARG A 360 8.42 -20.37 28.91
N LYS A 361 9.20 -20.20 27.84
CA LYS A 361 10.66 -20.05 27.95
C LYS A 361 11.04 -18.81 28.72
N ALA A 362 10.41 -17.69 28.43
CA ALA A 362 10.63 -16.46 29.19
C ALA A 362 10.31 -16.65 30.69
N GLN A 363 9.29 -17.44 31.04
CA GLN A 363 8.99 -17.73 32.45
C GLN A 363 10.09 -18.55 33.15
N GLN A 364 10.83 -19.37 32.41
CA GLN A 364 11.90 -20.22 32.95
C GLN A 364 13.25 -19.50 33.05
N GLU A 365 13.47 -18.48 32.22
CA GLU A 365 14.73 -17.72 32.11
C GLU A 365 14.81 -16.51 33.04
N THR A 366 13.70 -16.09 33.67
CA THR A 366 13.57 -14.82 34.38
C THR A 366 13.39 -15.13 35.89
N ASP A 367 14.22 -14.54 36.76
CA ASP A 367 14.10 -14.72 38.23
C ASP A 367 12.76 -14.16 38.73
N GLU A 368 12.20 -14.73 39.81
CA GLU A 368 10.89 -14.29 40.37
C GLU A 368 10.85 -12.80 40.78
N ASP A 369 12.03 -12.19 41.01
CA ASP A 369 12.21 -10.78 41.37
C ASP A 369 12.51 -9.86 40.18
N GLU A 370 12.63 -10.38 38.95
CA GLU A 370 12.91 -9.57 37.77
C GLU A 370 11.68 -8.76 37.31
N ASN A 371 11.92 -7.50 36.96
CA ASN A 371 10.89 -6.57 36.49
C ASN A 371 10.23 -7.13 35.22
N ILE A 372 8.89 -7.03 35.12
CA ILE A 372 8.06 -7.44 33.96
C ILE A 372 8.57 -6.95 32.60
N LYS A 373 9.32 -5.83 32.60
CA LYS A 373 10.07 -5.35 31.44
C LYS A 373 11.04 -6.40 30.89
N GLY A 374 11.84 -7.04 31.74
CA GLY A 374 12.78 -8.11 31.34
C GLY A 374 12.06 -9.33 30.77
N PHE A 375 10.97 -9.75 31.42
CA PHE A 375 10.11 -10.84 30.94
C PHE A 375 9.59 -10.58 29.51
N ILE A 376 9.02 -9.40 29.26
CA ILE A 376 8.53 -9.02 27.92
C ILE A 376 9.67 -8.96 26.89
N GLN A 377 10.86 -8.46 27.26
CA GLN A 377 12.02 -8.45 26.37
C GLN A 377 12.47 -9.86 25.99
N ASN A 378 12.44 -10.80 26.93
CA ASN A 378 12.76 -12.21 26.69
C ASN A 378 11.77 -12.83 25.69
N ILE A 379 10.46 -12.57 25.84
CA ILE A 379 9.44 -12.99 24.86
C ILE A 379 9.75 -12.41 23.47
N CYS A 380 10.00 -11.10 23.38
CA CYS A 380 10.28 -10.45 22.10
C CYS A 380 11.57 -10.94 21.45
N ARG A 381 12.60 -11.28 22.24
CA ARG A 381 13.84 -11.88 21.77
C ARG A 381 13.60 -13.25 21.13
N GLU A 382 12.83 -14.11 21.80
CA GLU A 382 12.50 -15.44 21.28
C GLU A 382 11.67 -15.35 20.00
N LEU A 383 10.70 -14.43 19.96
CA LEU A 383 9.83 -14.24 18.80
C LEU A 383 10.51 -13.54 17.63
N GLY A 384 11.53 -12.71 17.87
CA GLY A 384 12.16 -11.85 16.86
C GLY A 384 12.74 -12.59 15.65
N LYS A 385 12.95 -13.90 15.74
CA LYS A 385 13.39 -14.75 14.61
C LYS A 385 12.26 -15.04 13.60
N LYS A 386 10.99 -14.94 14.00
CA LYS A 386 9.81 -15.32 13.20
C LYS A 386 8.75 -14.23 13.09
N LEU A 387 8.56 -13.45 14.17
CA LEU A 387 7.58 -12.37 14.24
C LEU A 387 8.30 -11.04 14.43
N VAL A 388 7.94 -10.06 13.61
CA VAL A 388 8.45 -8.69 13.73
C VAL A 388 7.52 -7.93 14.67
N ILE A 389 7.96 -7.72 15.90
CA ILE A 389 7.19 -6.96 16.90
C ILE A 389 7.45 -5.46 16.73
N PRO A 390 6.40 -4.61 16.67
CA PRO A 390 6.56 -3.16 16.59
C PRO A 390 7.23 -2.61 17.87
N LYS A 391 8.44 -2.06 17.73
CA LYS A 391 9.25 -1.59 18.88
C LYS A 391 8.64 -0.38 19.61
N ASP A 392 7.95 0.50 18.88
CA ASP A 392 7.16 1.63 19.44
C ASP A 392 6.12 1.16 20.43
N VAL A 393 5.27 0.26 19.93
CA VAL A 393 4.08 -0.17 20.64
C VAL A 393 4.52 -0.99 21.84
N LEU A 394 5.59 -1.78 21.68
CA LEU A 394 6.24 -2.51 22.75
C LEU A 394 6.72 -1.58 23.86
N GLU A 395 7.51 -0.55 23.54
CA GLU A 395 8.03 0.40 24.52
C GLU A 395 6.91 1.13 25.26
N ALA A 396 5.82 1.48 24.57
CA ALA A 396 4.64 2.09 25.16
C ALA A 396 3.94 1.21 26.21
N ILE A 397 3.84 -0.09 25.95
CA ILE A 397 3.18 -1.06 26.86
C ILE A 397 4.06 -1.34 28.10
N MET A 398 5.38 -1.23 27.98
CA MET A 398 6.35 -1.53 29.04
C MET A 398 6.44 -0.44 30.14
N VAL A 399 5.93 0.76 29.91
CA VAL A 399 6.10 1.92 30.81
C VAL A 399 5.16 1.90 32.03
N LEU A 400 4.08 1.11 32.01
CA LEU A 400 2.98 1.21 32.98
C LEU A 400 2.63 -0.12 33.66
N ASN A 401 3.61 -1.00 33.88
CA ASN A 401 3.32 -2.34 34.42
C ASN A 401 4.08 -2.59 35.73
N ASN A 402 3.34 -2.59 36.85
CA ASN A 402 3.82 -3.01 38.17
C ASN A 402 3.30 -4.42 38.54
N ALA A 403 2.79 -5.20 37.57
CA ALA A 403 2.22 -6.50 37.84
C ALA A 403 3.29 -7.56 38.11
N LYS A 404 2.91 -8.58 38.90
CA LYS A 404 3.72 -9.77 39.11
C LYS A 404 3.82 -10.58 37.82
N GLN A 405 5.01 -11.05 37.48
CA GLN A 405 5.32 -11.83 36.28
C GLN A 405 4.38 -13.03 36.09
N GLU A 406 4.15 -13.81 37.14
CA GLU A 406 3.29 -15.01 37.08
C GLU A 406 1.85 -14.67 36.66
N GLN A 407 1.27 -13.63 37.26
CA GLN A 407 -0.09 -13.20 36.94
C GLN A 407 -0.17 -12.68 35.51
N PHE A 408 0.83 -11.89 35.08
CA PHE A 408 0.86 -11.35 33.73
C PHE A 408 0.97 -12.43 32.67
N SER A 409 1.81 -13.45 32.91
CA SER A 409 1.95 -14.57 31.99
C SER A 409 0.63 -15.36 31.83
N CYS A 410 -0.07 -15.65 32.94
CA CYS A 410 -1.37 -16.32 32.88
C CYS A 410 -2.39 -15.53 32.05
N TRP A 411 -2.52 -14.21 32.30
CA TRP A 411 -3.42 -13.36 31.54
C TRP A 411 -3.01 -13.20 30.08
N LEU A 412 -1.70 -13.20 29.80
CA LEU A 412 -1.18 -13.13 28.45
C LEU A 412 -1.49 -14.40 27.67
N MET A 413 -1.36 -15.58 28.28
CA MET A 413 -1.78 -16.83 27.63
C MET A 413 -3.27 -16.79 27.25
N GLN A 414 -4.13 -16.33 28.15
CA GLN A 414 -5.57 -16.19 27.86
C GLN A 414 -5.82 -15.15 26.74
N SER A 415 -5.15 -14.01 26.79
CA SER A 415 -5.27 -12.95 25.78
C SER A 415 -4.83 -13.42 24.40
N VAL A 416 -3.80 -14.26 24.32
CA VAL A 416 -3.33 -14.89 23.08
C VAL A 416 -4.38 -15.86 22.51
N GLU A 417 -5.11 -16.59 23.36
CA GLU A 417 -6.21 -17.46 22.91
C GLU A 417 -7.40 -16.66 22.37
N ASP A 418 -7.75 -15.57 23.03
CA ASP A 418 -8.83 -14.70 22.57
C ASP A 418 -8.44 -13.96 21.28
N MET A 419 -7.19 -13.52 21.17
CA MET A 419 -6.60 -13.00 19.93
C MET A 419 -6.69 -14.04 18.79
N GLN A 420 -6.37 -15.31 19.05
CA GLN A 420 -6.49 -16.39 18.06
C GLN A 420 -7.94 -16.53 17.55
N LYS A 421 -8.93 -16.50 18.43
CA LYS A 421 -10.35 -16.58 18.05
C LYS A 421 -10.78 -15.38 17.21
N SER A 422 -10.33 -14.18 17.60
CA SER A 422 -10.60 -12.93 16.89
C SER A 422 -10.02 -12.96 15.48
N LEU A 423 -8.73 -13.27 15.34
CA LEU A 423 -8.05 -13.39 14.06
C LEU A 423 -8.67 -14.46 13.16
N LYS A 424 -9.02 -15.63 13.72
CA LYS A 424 -9.72 -16.68 12.98
C LYS A 424 -11.06 -16.20 12.42
N THR A 425 -11.80 -15.40 13.18
CA THR A 425 -13.07 -14.82 12.72
C THR A 425 -12.84 -13.80 11.61
N LYS A 426 -11.89 -12.89 11.80
CA LYS A 426 -11.49 -11.86 10.82
C LYS A 426 -11.11 -12.49 9.47
N PHE A 427 -10.23 -13.48 9.48
CA PHE A 427 -9.80 -14.18 8.26
C PHE A 427 -10.96 -14.91 7.57
N LYS A 428 -11.96 -15.40 8.31
CA LYS A 428 -13.11 -16.06 7.68
C LYS A 428 -14.02 -15.08 6.92
N THR A 429 -14.08 -13.82 7.36
CA THR A 429 -14.99 -12.81 6.78
C THR A 429 -14.44 -12.07 5.57
N GLU A 430 -13.11 -12.04 5.38
CA GLU A 430 -12.48 -11.28 4.30
C GLU A 430 -12.57 -12.00 2.94
N ASN A 431 -12.86 -11.23 1.88
CA ASN A 431 -12.87 -11.73 0.50
C ASN A 431 -11.44 -12.05 0.00
N ILE A 432 -11.29 -13.15 -0.73
CA ILE A 432 -10.07 -13.61 -1.40
C ILE A 432 -9.36 -12.49 -2.17
N LEU A 433 -10.08 -11.73 -3.01
CA LEU A 433 -9.48 -10.64 -3.79
C LEU A 433 -8.90 -9.54 -2.90
N GLY A 434 -9.59 -9.21 -1.80
CA GLY A 434 -9.10 -8.27 -0.80
C GLY A 434 -7.78 -8.75 -0.17
N LYS A 435 -7.72 -10.04 0.21
CA LYS A 435 -6.52 -10.66 0.77
C LYS A 435 -5.34 -10.70 -0.20
N LEU A 436 -5.58 -11.03 -1.47
CA LEU A 436 -4.53 -11.06 -2.49
C LEU A 436 -3.88 -9.66 -2.69
N LYS A 437 -4.67 -8.59 -2.50
CA LYS A 437 -4.17 -7.21 -2.54
C LYS A 437 -3.30 -6.84 -1.34
N THR A 438 -3.42 -7.49 -0.19
CA THR A 438 -2.58 -7.21 0.99
C THR A 438 -1.26 -7.99 1.01
N LEU A 439 -1.13 -9.04 0.19
CA LEU A 439 0.09 -9.86 0.13
C LEU A 439 1.31 -9.06 -0.31
N LYS A 440 2.45 -9.28 0.38
CA LYS A 440 3.74 -8.69 0.04
C LYS A 440 4.30 -9.24 -1.28
N VAL A 441 4.23 -10.55 -1.46
CA VAL A 441 4.57 -11.22 -2.72
C VAL A 441 3.28 -11.42 -3.50
N LYS A 442 3.18 -10.80 -4.67
CA LYS A 442 2.02 -10.93 -5.56
C LYS A 442 2.10 -12.24 -6.37
N PRO A 443 1.25 -13.25 -6.09
CA PRO A 443 1.36 -14.54 -6.78
C PRO A 443 1.21 -14.43 -8.30
N GLN A 444 0.36 -13.52 -8.78
CA GLN A 444 0.15 -13.29 -10.21
C GLN A 444 1.40 -12.77 -10.92
N ASP A 445 2.20 -11.93 -10.24
CA ASP A 445 3.44 -11.38 -10.82
C ASP A 445 4.53 -12.45 -10.89
N GLU A 446 4.69 -13.26 -9.84
CA GLU A 446 5.68 -14.34 -9.81
C GLU A 446 5.33 -15.48 -10.78
N LEU A 447 4.05 -15.87 -10.85
CA LEU A 447 3.58 -16.84 -11.84
C LEU A 447 3.73 -16.29 -13.27
N PHE A 448 3.45 -15.00 -13.50
CA PHE A 448 3.68 -14.36 -14.79
C PHE A 448 5.16 -14.40 -15.18
N LYS A 449 6.06 -13.99 -14.29
CA LYS A 449 7.52 -14.05 -14.51
C LYS A 449 7.95 -15.47 -14.89
N ARG A 450 7.44 -16.49 -14.19
CA ARG A 450 7.75 -17.89 -14.46
C ARG A 450 7.37 -18.31 -15.89
N VAL A 451 6.15 -17.99 -16.33
CA VAL A 451 5.68 -18.38 -17.68
C VAL A 451 6.24 -17.49 -18.80
N HIS A 452 6.76 -16.31 -18.44
CA HIS A 452 7.37 -15.35 -19.37
C HIS A 452 8.89 -15.52 -19.56
N SER A 453 9.63 -15.94 -18.52
CA SER A 453 11.11 -15.96 -18.49
C SER A 453 11.80 -17.16 -19.16
N ALA A 454 11.07 -18.05 -19.85
CA ALA A 454 11.68 -19.03 -20.75
C ALA A 454 12.21 -18.31 -22.01
N LYS A 455 13.52 -17.98 -21.98
CA LYS A 455 14.32 -17.32 -23.05
C LYS A 455 13.87 -17.75 -24.46
N HIS A 456 13.20 -16.84 -25.18
CA HIS A 456 13.40 -16.50 -26.60
C HIS A 456 12.37 -15.41 -26.98
N HIS A 457 12.90 -14.23 -27.29
CA HIS A 457 12.19 -13.01 -27.62
C HIS A 457 12.00 -12.89 -29.14
N VAL A 458 11.41 -13.89 -29.78
CA VAL A 458 10.96 -13.84 -31.18
C VAL A 458 9.74 -14.76 -31.28
N ARG A 459 8.71 -14.41 -32.06
CA ARG A 459 7.44 -15.14 -32.30
C ARG A 459 6.18 -14.70 -31.53
N GLN A 460 6.04 -13.42 -31.18
CA GLN A 460 4.70 -12.86 -30.94
C GLN A 460 4.11 -12.25 -32.23
N GLU A 461 4.93 -11.63 -33.09
CA GLU A 461 4.49 -11.10 -34.39
C GLU A 461 3.98 -12.21 -35.34
N GLU A 462 4.62 -13.39 -35.39
CA GLU A 462 4.18 -14.52 -36.24
C GLU A 462 2.87 -15.16 -35.77
N LYS A 463 2.59 -15.15 -34.46
CA LYS A 463 1.33 -15.69 -33.91
C LYS A 463 0.16 -14.72 -34.09
N LEU A 464 0.43 -13.41 -34.08
CA LEU A 464 -0.58 -12.40 -34.44
C LEU A 464 -1.06 -12.59 -35.88
N ILE A 465 -0.14 -12.79 -36.83
CA ILE A 465 -0.48 -13.04 -38.24
C ILE A 465 -1.37 -14.28 -38.36
N HIS A 466 -1.07 -15.34 -37.61
CA HIS A 466 -1.84 -16.58 -37.70
C HIS A 466 -3.25 -16.47 -37.07
N ILE A 467 -3.41 -15.70 -35.99
CA ILE A 467 -4.72 -15.43 -35.36
C ILE A 467 -5.54 -14.46 -36.21
N THR A 468 -4.92 -13.43 -36.79
CA THR A 468 -5.57 -12.52 -37.74
C THR A 468 -6.04 -13.29 -38.98
N VAL A 469 -5.22 -14.20 -39.52
CA VAL A 469 -5.60 -15.05 -40.65
C VAL A 469 -6.77 -15.97 -40.28
N LEU A 470 -6.74 -16.61 -39.10
CA LEU A 470 -7.83 -17.50 -38.64
C LEU A 470 -9.16 -16.75 -38.46
N LEU A 471 -9.14 -15.58 -37.80
CA LEU A 471 -10.32 -14.72 -37.65
C LEU A 471 -10.85 -14.23 -39.01
N TYR A 472 -9.96 -13.98 -39.99
CA TYR A 472 -10.36 -13.59 -41.35
C TYR A 472 -10.98 -14.75 -42.13
N THR A 473 -10.54 -15.99 -41.93
CA THR A 473 -11.16 -17.19 -42.53
C THR A 473 -12.52 -17.50 -41.91
N ASP A 474 -12.67 -17.42 -40.58
CA ASP A 474 -13.94 -17.70 -39.92
C ASP A 474 -15.02 -16.66 -40.28
N LEU A 475 -14.66 -15.37 -40.42
CA LEU A 475 -15.57 -14.32 -40.91
C LEU A 475 -15.99 -14.53 -42.38
N LYS A 476 -15.12 -15.15 -43.18
CA LYS A 476 -15.40 -15.45 -44.59
C LYS A 476 -16.31 -16.68 -44.74
N ASP A 477 -16.14 -17.68 -43.88
CA ASP A 477 -16.97 -18.90 -43.84
C ASP A 477 -18.35 -18.65 -43.22
N LEU A 478 -18.51 -17.61 -42.38
CA LEU A 478 -19.79 -17.10 -41.87
C LEU A 478 -20.56 -16.21 -42.88
N GLY A 479 -20.09 -16.08 -44.12
CA GLY A 479 -20.84 -15.45 -45.22
C GLY A 479 -20.87 -13.92 -45.22
N TYR A 480 -20.03 -13.25 -44.43
CA TYR A 480 -19.91 -11.79 -44.49
C TYR A 480 -19.03 -11.35 -45.68
N THR A 481 -19.59 -11.38 -46.89
CA THR A 481 -18.96 -10.82 -48.11
C THR A 481 -19.08 -9.28 -48.16
N GLY A 482 -18.78 -8.61 -47.05
CA GLY A 482 -19.11 -7.20 -46.83
C GLY A 482 -17.93 -6.29 -46.49
N ILE A 483 -16.67 -6.71 -46.69
CA ILE A 483 -15.52 -5.79 -46.60
C ILE A 483 -14.54 -6.12 -47.73
N SER A 484 -14.92 -5.70 -48.94
CA SER A 484 -14.01 -5.57 -50.08
C SER A 484 -13.71 -4.10 -50.28
N THR A 485 -12.81 -3.57 -49.45
CA THR A 485 -11.83 -2.49 -49.69
C THR A 485 -11.54 -1.81 -48.35
N LEU A 486 -10.30 -1.94 -47.89
CA LEU A 486 -9.55 -0.90 -47.17
C LEU A 486 -8.06 -1.26 -47.26
#